data_AF-A0A4R6ZSA5-F1
#
_entry.id   AF-A0A4R6ZSA5-F1
#
_cell.length_a   1.000
_cell.length_b   1.000
_cell.length_c   1.000
_cell.angle_alpha   90.00
_cell.angle_beta   90.00
_cell.angle_gamma   90.00
#
_symmetry.space_group_name_H-M   'P 1'
#
loop_
_entity.id
_entity.type
_entity.pdbx_description
1 polymer ?
#
loop_
_entity_poly.entity_id
_entity_poly.type
_entity_poly.pdbx_seq_one_letter_code
_entity_poly.pdbx_strand_id
1 'polypeptide(L)'
;MREVYVSIGENGYVQEWCDIEGKDNLPERFFKVKADEKLIYNVDAVKIVDGIAVLDKKEQQNVMIANGDLINRQIQEEINAL
;
A
#
# COMPACT_ATOMS: atom_id res chain seq x y z
N MET A 1 4.17 1.50 16.57
CA MET A 1 4.05 0.37 15.63
C MET A 1 3.04 -0.60 16.19
N ARG A 2 2.19 -1.16 15.33
CA ARG A 2 1.20 -2.19 15.68
C ARG A 2 1.36 -3.41 14.77
N GLU A 3 0.77 -4.52 15.19
CA GLU A 3 0.74 -5.74 14.40
C GLU A 3 -0.42 -5.68 13.40
N VAL A 4 -0.12 -5.92 12.13
CA VAL A 4 -1.10 -5.95 11.04
C VAL A 4 -0.77 -7.12 10.12
N TYR A 5 -1.71 -7.47 9.24
CA TYR A 5 -1.49 -8.49 8.23
C TYR A 5 -1.37 -7.85 6.86
N VAL A 6 -0.46 -8.37 6.04
CA VAL A 6 -0.23 -7.87 4.67
C VAL A 6 -0.14 -9.02 3.69
N SER A 7 -0.53 -8.75 2.45
CA SER A 7 -0.13 -9.56 1.30
C SER A 7 0.92 -8.80 0.49
N ILE A 8 1.85 -9.55 -0.10
CA ILE A 8 2.94 -9.00 -0.91
C ILE A 8 2.72 -9.41 -2.35
N GLY A 9 2.79 -8.44 -3.26
CA GLY A 9 2.74 -8.68 -4.69
C GLY A 9 4.04 -9.30 -5.21
N GLU A 10 4.02 -9.80 -6.44
CA GLU A 10 5.20 -10.40 -7.09
C GLU A 10 6.38 -9.42 -7.22
N ASN A 11 6.10 -8.11 -7.20
CA ASN A 11 7.10 -7.04 -7.20
C ASN A 11 7.80 -6.84 -5.85
N GLY A 12 7.41 -7.57 -4.80
CA GLY A 12 7.99 -7.49 -3.46
C GLY A 12 7.47 -6.33 -2.61
N TYR A 13 6.44 -5.60 -3.08
CA TYR A 13 5.79 -4.54 -2.32
C TYR A 13 4.47 -4.99 -1.74
N VAL A 14 4.04 -4.32 -0.66
CA VAL A 14 2.71 -4.53 -0.07
C VAL A 14 1.65 -4.19 -1.09
N GLN A 15 0.78 -5.16 -1.36
CA GLN A 15 -0.35 -5.03 -2.26
C GLN A 15 -1.66 -4.80 -1.50
N GLU A 16 -1.79 -5.39 -0.31
CA GLU A 16 -3.01 -5.32 0.48
C GLU A 16 -2.66 -5.24 1.97
N TRP A 17 -3.30 -4.32 2.68
CA TRP A 17 -3.28 -4.26 4.13
C TRP A 17 -4.56 -4.86 4.68
N CYS A 18 -4.43 -5.67 5.73
CA CYS A 18 -5.55 -6.21 6.46
C CYS A 18 -5.40 -5.86 7.94
N ASP A 19 -6.17 -4.87 8.36
CA ASP A 19 -6.25 -4.38 9.73
C ASP A 19 -7.49 -4.93 10.42
N ILE A 20 -7.54 -6.24 10.60
CA ILE A 20 -8.61 -6.87 11.36
C ILE A 20 -8.06 -7.10 12.77
N GLU A 21 -8.61 -6.36 13.74
CA GLU A 21 -8.49 -6.65 15.16
C GLU A 21 -9.16 -8.00 15.47
N GLY A 22 -8.45 -9.09 15.17
CA GLY A 22 -8.89 -10.46 15.41
C GLY A 22 -9.73 -11.07 14.29
N LYS A 23 -9.19 -12.07 13.60
CA LYS A 23 -9.93 -13.27 13.17
C LYS A 23 -9.00 -14.34 12.59
N ASP A 24 -9.24 -15.57 13.03
CA ASP A 24 -8.55 -16.82 12.67
C ASP A 24 -8.79 -17.31 11.23
N ASN A 25 -9.35 -16.49 10.33
CA ASN A 25 -9.74 -16.87 8.96
C ASN A 25 -9.16 -15.95 7.88
N LEU A 26 -7.95 -15.43 8.08
CA LEU A 26 -7.25 -14.72 7.01
C LEU A 26 -6.82 -15.72 5.91
N PRO A 27 -6.96 -15.36 4.61
CA PRO A 27 -6.40 -16.17 3.54
C PRO A 27 -4.89 -16.39 3.74
N GLU A 28 -4.37 -17.56 3.34
CA GLU A 28 -2.97 -17.95 3.53
C GLU A 28 -1.95 -16.97 2.92
N ARG A 29 -2.37 -16.15 1.95
CA ARG A 29 -1.53 -15.10 1.33
C ARG A 29 -1.15 -13.96 2.30
N PHE A 30 -1.85 -13.84 3.42
CA PHE A 30 -1.58 -12.82 4.42
C PHE A 30 -0.65 -13.33 5.49
N PHE A 31 0.30 -12.50 5.90
CA PHE A 31 1.17 -12.78 7.02
C PHE A 31 1.37 -11.55 7.89
N LYS A 32 1.79 -11.80 9.13
CA LYS A 32 1.85 -10.82 10.21
C LYS A 32 3.15 -10.00 10.14
N VAL A 33 3.03 -8.68 10.27
CA VAL A 33 4.16 -7.73 10.29
C VAL A 33 3.94 -6.62 11.31
N LYS A 34 5.02 -5.88 11.64
CA LYS A 34 4.93 -4.64 12.41
C LYS A 34 4.90 -3.44 11.46
N ALA A 35 3.94 -2.54 11.64
CA ALA A 35 3.83 -1.33 10.83
C ALA A 35 3.55 -0.08 11.67
N ASP A 36 3.99 1.07 11.17
CA ASP A 36 3.44 2.37 11.57
C ASP A 36 2.08 2.57 10.88
N GLU A 37 1.08 3.07 11.59
CA GLU A 37 -0.29 3.26 11.06
C GLU A 37 -0.31 4.12 9.80
N LYS A 38 0.62 5.06 9.66
CA LYS A 38 0.72 5.94 8.48
C LYS A 38 1.05 5.18 7.19
N LEU A 39 1.62 3.98 7.29
CA LEU A 39 2.03 3.18 6.13
C LEU A 39 0.89 2.41 5.48
N ILE A 40 -0.24 2.24 6.19
CA ILE A 40 -1.38 1.44 5.72
C ILE A 40 -2.03 2.05 4.48
N TYR A 41 -1.81 3.35 4.26
CA TYR A 41 -2.29 4.06 3.07
C TYR A 41 -1.27 4.07 1.90
N ASN A 42 -0.12 3.40 2.03
CA ASN A 42 0.97 3.42 1.05
C ASN A 42 1.19 2.04 0.40
N VAL A 43 0.17 1.57 -0.32
CA VAL A 43 0.26 0.36 -1.16
C VAL A 43 1.25 0.61 -2.30
N ASP A 44 1.88 -0.45 -2.80
CA ASP A 44 2.87 -0.46 -3.91
C ASP A 44 4.18 0.29 -3.62
N ALA A 45 4.34 0.90 -2.46
CA ALA A 45 5.54 1.63 -2.06
C ALA A 45 6.13 1.18 -0.71
N VAL A 46 5.55 0.16 -0.07
CA VAL A 46 6.02 -0.37 1.22
C VAL A 46 6.61 -1.77 1.03
N LYS A 47 7.79 -2.00 1.62
CA LYS A 47 8.47 -3.31 1.68
C LYS A 47 8.46 -3.85 3.10
N ILE A 48 8.65 -5.17 3.23
CA ILE A 48 8.87 -5.83 4.51
C ILE A 48 10.34 -6.17 4.66
N VAL A 49 10.97 -5.66 5.71
CA VAL A 49 12.36 -5.95 6.08
C VAL A 49 12.35 -6.51 7.49
N ASP A 50 12.78 -7.76 7.65
CA ASP A 50 12.80 -8.46 8.94
C ASP A 50 11.47 -8.39 9.72
N GLY A 51 10.35 -8.55 9.00
CA GLY A 51 9.00 -8.50 9.57
C GLY A 51 8.50 -7.08 9.91
N ILE A 52 9.20 -6.03 9.49
CA ILE A 52 8.84 -4.62 9.71
C ILE A 52 8.52 -3.97 8.37
N ALA A 53 7.39 -3.27 8.30
CA ALA A 53 7.02 -2.47 7.14
C ALA A 53 7.84 -1.19 7.05
N VAL A 54 8.43 -0.94 5.88
CA VAL A 54 9.30 0.21 5.58
C VAL A 54 8.85 0.86 4.28
N LEU A 55 8.66 2.18 4.30
CA LEU A 55 8.35 2.96 3.12
C LEU A 55 9.58 3.09 2.22
N ASP A 56 9.48 2.64 0.98
CA ASP A 56 10.41 2.95 -0.09
C ASP A 56 10.02 4.29 -0.71
N LYS A 57 10.66 5.37 -0.24
CA LYS A 57 10.35 6.73 -0.72
C LYS A 57 10.58 6.92 -2.21
N LYS A 58 11.53 6.18 -2.79
CA LYS A 58 11.81 6.27 -4.23
C LYS A 58 10.66 5.64 -5.00
N GLU A 59 10.19 4.47 -4.58
CA GLU A 59 9.05 3.83 -5.22
C GLU A 59 7.77 4.64 -5.04
N GLN A 60 7.54 5.22 -3.86
CA GLN A 60 6.42 6.14 -3.63
C GLN A 60 6.40 7.28 -4.66
N GLN A 61 7.56 7.89 -4.93
CA GLN A 61 7.68 8.93 -5.96
C GLN A 61 7.42 8.38 -7.37
N ASN A 62 7.95 7.20 -7.70
CA ASN A 62 7.72 6.55 -8.99
C ASN A 62 6.23 6.29 -9.24
N VAL A 63 5.52 5.73 -8.25
CA VAL A 63 4.08 5.46 -8.32
C VAL A 63 3.29 6.76 -8.50
N MET A 64 3.66 7.82 -7.78
CA MET A 64 3.03 9.13 -7.94
C MET A 64 3.24 9.71 -9.35
N ILE A 65 4.43 9.57 -9.92
CA ILE A 65 4.74 10.04 -11.28
C ILE A 65 3.98 9.22 -12.32
N ALA A 66 4.03 7.88 -12.21
CA ALA A 66 3.37 6.98 -13.15
C ALA A 66 1.84 7.20 -13.19
N ASN A 67 1.25 7.54 -12.05
CA ASN A 67 -0.17 7.84 -11.95
C ASN A 67 -0.50 9.32 -12.19
N GLY A 68 0.49 10.20 -12.34
CA GLY A 68 0.30 11.63 -12.55
C GLY A 68 -0.56 11.95 -13.77
N ASP A 69 -0.36 11.22 -14.87
CA ASP A 69 -1.16 11.40 -16.09
C ASP A 69 -2.61 10.90 -15.95
N LEU A 70 -2.87 9.91 -15.08
CA LEU A 70 -4.22 9.47 -14.74
C LEU A 70 -4.93 10.52 -13.89
N ILE A 71 -4.24 11.03 -12.87
CA ILE A 71 -4.76 12.08 -11.98
C ILE A 71 -5.09 13.34 -12.78
N ASN A 72 -4.18 13.79 -13.64
CA ASN A 72 -4.38 14.98 -14.46
C ASN A 72 -5.56 14.81 -15.43
N ARG A 73 -5.74 13.63 -16.02
CA ARG A 73 -6.89 13.33 -16.89
C ARG A 73 -8.21 13.37 -16.13
N GLN A 74 -8.30 12.74 -14.95
CA GLN A 74 -9.50 12.78 -14.13
C GLN A 74 -9.90 14.21 -13.73
N ILE A 75 -8.92 15.03 -13.32
CA ILE A 75 -9.17 16.44 -12.99
C ILE A 75 -9.73 17.20 -14.21
N GLN A 76 -9.16 16.99 -15.40
CA GLN A 76 -9.63 17.68 -16.61
C GLN A 76 -11.03 17.21 -17.04
N GLU A 77 -11.34 15.92 -16.88
CA GLU A 77 -12.68 15.37 -17.14
C GLU A 77 -13.72 15.97 -16.20
N GLU A 78 -13.42 16.13 -14.90
CA GLU A 78 -14.30 16.79 -13.94
C GLU A 78 -14.52 18.27 -14.26
N ILE A 79 -13.47 19.00 -14.65
CA ILE A 79 -13.58 20.40 -15.08
C ILE A 79 -14.48 20.54 -16.31
N ASN A 80 -14.35 19.63 -17.29
CA ASN A 80 -15.13 19.68 -18.52
C ASN A 80 -16.59 19.26 -18.34
N ALA A 81 -16.92 18.58 -17.23
CA ALA A 81 -18.27 18.12 -16.90
C ALA A 81 -19.10 19.16 -16.12
N LEU A 82 -18.49 20.29 -15.72
CA LEU A 82 -19.10 21.44 -15.06
C LEU A 82 -19.55 22.51 -16.07
#